data_AF-A0A2N2ZNG9-F1
#
_entry.id   AF-A0A2N2ZNG9-F1
#
_cell.length_a   1.000
_cell.length_b   1.000
_cell.length_c   1.000
_cell.angle_alpha   90.00
_cell.angle_beta   90.00
_cell.angle_gamma   90.00
#
_symmetry.space_group_name_H-M   'P 1'
#
loop_
_entity.id
_entity.type
_entity.pdbx_description
1 polymer ?
#
loop_
_entity_poly.entity_id
_entity_poly.type
_entity_poly.pdbx_seq_one_letter_code
_entity_poly.pdbx_strand_id
1 'polypeptide(L)'
;MANIRDLKKDVKQMVEHFIQECYIHLAYSPPLNQENVLDIISDAMELEKEMIIKLNSPIYTNKKESRAYFKNLSGNFYDSIVELIERLNSLSY
;
A
#
# COMPACT_ATOMS: atom_id res chain seq x y z
N MET A 1 -3.94 13.32 19.09
CA MET A 1 -4.33 12.69 17.80
C MET A 1 -3.46 11.47 17.59
N ALA A 2 -3.89 10.31 18.10
CA ALA A 2 -3.21 9.04 17.90
C ALA A 2 -3.42 8.54 16.44
N ASN A 3 -4.65 8.72 15.93
CA ASN A 3 -5.13 8.17 14.67
C ASN A 3 -4.28 8.40 13.40
N ILE A 4 -3.61 9.54 13.23
CA ILE A 4 -2.81 9.81 12.00
C ILE A 4 -1.43 9.17 12.09
N ARG A 5 -0.80 9.19 13.26
CA ARG A 5 0.50 8.55 13.46
C ARG A 5 0.36 7.03 13.37
N ASP A 6 -0.70 6.51 13.97
CA ASP A 6 -1.02 5.08 13.91
C ASP A 6 -1.28 4.67 12.46
N LEU A 7 -2.13 5.41 11.73
CA LEU A 7 -2.41 5.12 10.31
C LEU A 7 -1.16 5.19 9.41
N LYS A 8 -0.26 6.14 9.63
CA LYS A 8 1.03 6.19 8.89
C LYS A 8 1.89 4.97 9.16
N LYS A 9 1.92 4.53 10.42
CA LYS A 9 2.67 3.33 10.83
C LYS A 9 2.04 2.08 10.20
N ASP A 10 0.72 1.98 10.23
CA ASP A 10 -0.01 0.86 9.64
C ASP A 10 0.23 0.76 8.13
N VAL A 11 0.14 1.88 7.40
CA VAL A 11 0.47 1.93 5.96
C VAL A 11 1.87 1.42 5.70
N LYS A 12 2.87 1.95 6.43
CA LYS A 12 4.26 1.54 6.26
C LYS A 12 4.47 0.05 6.55
N GLN A 13 3.93 -0.44 7.68
CA GLN A 13 4.09 -1.84 8.07
C GLN A 13 3.43 -2.79 7.08
N MET A 14 2.28 -2.41 6.54
CA MET A 14 1.53 -3.24 5.59
C MET A 14 2.20 -3.29 4.22
N VAL A 15 2.71 -2.15 3.71
CA VAL A 15 3.50 -2.13 2.48
C VAL A 15 4.81 -2.90 2.65
N GLU A 16 5.51 -2.74 3.78
CA GLU A 16 6.74 -3.46 4.07
C GLU A 16 6.53 -4.98 4.08
N HIS A 17 5.43 -5.45 4.70
CA HIS A 17 5.06 -6.86 4.68
C HIS A 17 4.78 -7.36 3.25
N PHE A 18 3.98 -6.61 2.49
CA PHE A 18 3.66 -6.97 1.11
C PHE A 18 4.91 -7.06 0.22
N ILE A 19 5.85 -6.12 0.37
CA ILE A 19 7.12 -6.14 -0.36
C ILE A 19 7.96 -7.37 0.04
N GLN A 20 7.98 -7.75 1.33
CA GLN A 20 8.66 -8.97 1.77
C GLN A 20 8.04 -10.22 1.12
N GLU A 21 6.72 -10.30 1.01
CA GLU A 21 6.04 -11.39 0.29
C GLU A 21 6.38 -11.40 -1.19
N CYS A 22 6.48 -10.25 -1.84
CA CYS A 22 6.95 -10.14 -3.22
C CYS A 22 8.40 -10.66 -3.38
N TYR A 23 9.30 -10.36 -2.44
CA TYR A 23 10.67 -10.88 -2.46
C TYR A 23 10.72 -12.40 -2.24
N ILE A 24 9.88 -12.94 -1.37
CA ILE A 24 9.72 -14.39 -1.22
C ILE A 24 9.26 -14.98 -2.55
N HIS A 25 8.25 -14.39 -3.20
CA HIS A 25 7.82 -14.80 -4.53
C HIS A 25 8.96 -14.78 -5.56
N LEU A 26 9.75 -13.71 -5.62
CA LEU A 26 10.91 -13.61 -6.51
C LEU A 26 11.95 -14.71 -6.28
N ALA A 27 12.18 -15.09 -5.02
CA ALA A 27 13.16 -16.11 -4.66
C ALA A 27 12.74 -17.53 -5.07
N TYR A 28 11.42 -17.80 -5.11
CA TYR A 28 10.87 -19.13 -5.38
C TYR A 28 10.14 -19.27 -6.73
N SER A 29 9.92 -18.17 -7.47
CA SER A 29 9.22 -18.18 -8.76
C SER A 29 10.19 -18.38 -9.94
N PRO A 30 9.71 -18.92 -11.07
CA PRO A 30 10.51 -19.03 -12.30
C PRO A 30 11.01 -17.66 -12.79
N PRO A 31 12.14 -17.60 -13.53
CA PRO A 31 12.74 -16.35 -14.02
C PRO A 31 11.78 -15.49 -14.88
N LEU A 32 10.79 -16.13 -15.51
CA LEU A 32 9.86 -15.48 -16.44
C LEU A 32 8.98 -14.40 -15.78
N ASN A 33 8.77 -14.47 -14.47
CA ASN A 33 7.85 -13.57 -13.76
C ASN A 33 8.58 -12.49 -12.94
N GLN A 34 9.91 -12.45 -13.00
CA GLN A 34 10.70 -11.56 -12.13
C GLN A 34 10.46 -10.08 -12.44
N GLU A 35 10.38 -9.69 -13.72
CA GLU A 35 10.10 -8.31 -14.11
C GLU A 35 8.71 -7.85 -13.60
N ASN A 36 7.69 -8.69 -13.77
CA ASN A 36 6.33 -8.38 -13.30
C ASN A 36 6.25 -8.20 -11.78
N VAL A 37 7.00 -9.00 -11.00
CA VAL A 37 7.04 -8.84 -9.54
C VAL A 37 7.81 -7.59 -9.14
N LEU A 38 8.88 -7.21 -9.85
CA LEU A 38 9.59 -5.95 -9.62
C LEU A 38 8.71 -4.72 -9.90
N ASP A 39 7.86 -4.79 -10.92
CA ASP A 39 6.87 -3.74 -11.20
C ASP A 39 5.86 -3.63 -10.05
N ILE A 40 5.34 -4.75 -9.54
CA ILE A 40 4.43 -4.77 -8.38
C ILE A 40 5.10 -4.16 -7.12
N ILE A 41 6.38 -4.45 -6.88
CA ILE A 41 7.14 -3.85 -5.77
C ILE A 41 7.24 -2.33 -5.97
N SER A 42 7.52 -1.87 -7.20
CA SER A 42 7.60 -0.45 -7.51
C SER A 42 6.26 0.26 -7.28
N ASP A 43 5.16 -0.35 -7.71
CA ASP A 43 3.79 0.16 -7.48
C ASP A 43 3.48 0.25 -5.98
N ALA A 44 3.89 -0.75 -5.18
CA ALA A 44 3.70 -0.74 -3.73
C ALA A 44 4.49 0.39 -3.04
N MET A 45 5.73 0.65 -3.49
CA MET A 45 6.54 1.77 -2.99
C MET A 45 5.92 3.13 -3.36
N GLU A 46 5.37 3.26 -4.57
CA GLU A 46 4.67 4.46 -4.98
C GLU A 46 3.38 4.68 -4.16
N LEU A 47 2.62 3.62 -3.90
CA LEU A 47 1.46 3.64 -3.01
C LEU A 47 1.82 4.15 -1.60
N GLU A 48 2.90 3.65 -1.00
CA GLU A 48 3.35 4.14 0.31
C GLU A 48 3.62 5.65 0.27
N LYS A 49 4.40 6.09 -0.72
CA LYS A 49 4.78 7.49 -0.88
C LYS A 49 3.55 8.39 -1.04
N GLU A 50 2.62 8.01 -1.91
CA GLU A 50 1.38 8.74 -2.12
C GLU A 50 0.56 8.85 -0.84
N MET A 51 0.41 7.74 -0.12
CA MET A 51 -0.36 7.68 1.12
C MET A 51 0.26 8.56 2.20
N ILE A 52 1.58 8.54 2.35
CA ILE A 52 2.29 9.41 3.29
C ILE A 52 2.12 10.89 2.94
N ILE A 53 2.16 11.25 1.64
CA ILE A 53 1.90 12.62 1.18
C ILE A 53 0.46 13.04 1.53
N LYS A 54 -0.54 12.21 1.19
CA LYS A 54 -1.96 12.45 1.47
C LYS A 54 -2.26 12.54 2.98
N LEU A 55 -1.51 11.81 3.81
CA LEU A 55 -1.59 11.86 5.28
C LEU A 55 -0.86 13.06 5.90
N ASN A 56 0.14 13.62 5.21
CA ASN A 56 0.89 14.80 5.64
C ASN A 56 0.24 16.12 5.22
N SER A 57 -0.54 16.13 4.13
CA SER A 57 -1.20 17.33 3.59
C SER A 57 -2.74 17.22 3.71
N PRO A 58 -3.32 17.58 4.85
CA PRO A 58 -4.77 17.48 5.06
C PRO A 58 -5.52 18.56 4.24
N ILE A 59 -6.45 18.13 3.39
CA ILE A 59 -7.28 19.00 2.52
C ILE A 59 -8.59 19.45 3.23
N TYR A 60 -8.77 19.13 4.52
CA TYR A 60 -10.02 19.36 5.24
C TYR A 60 -10.04 20.66 6.04
N THR A 61 -11.22 21.27 6.13
CA THR A 61 -11.42 22.57 6.81
C THR A 61 -12.00 22.41 8.22
N ASN A 62 -12.68 21.28 8.50
CA ASN A 62 -13.31 21.01 9.79
C ASN A 62 -13.10 19.57 10.30
N LYS A 63 -13.41 19.32 11.58
CA LYS A 63 -13.21 18.01 12.24
C LYS A 63 -14.05 16.87 11.64
N LYS A 64 -15.21 17.18 11.04
CA LYS A 64 -16.10 16.16 10.44
C LYS A 64 -15.54 15.69 9.11
N GLU A 65 -15.10 16.62 8.28
CA GLU A 65 -14.38 16.36 7.02
C GLU A 65 -13.07 15.61 7.27
N SER A 66 -12.33 15.97 8.33
CA SER A 66 -11.11 15.26 8.73
C SER A 66 -11.32 13.76 8.94
N ARG A 67 -12.36 13.39 9.71
CA ARG A 67 -12.67 11.98 9.99
C ARG A 67 -13.09 11.23 8.72
N ALA A 68 -13.92 11.85 7.88
CA ALA A 68 -14.35 11.28 6.62
C ALA A 68 -13.17 11.09 5.65
N TYR A 69 -12.29 12.08 5.56
CA TYR A 69 -11.09 12.04 4.73
C TYR A 69 -10.17 10.88 5.12
N PHE A 70 -9.82 10.74 6.41
CA PHE A 70 -8.95 9.64 6.85
C PHE A 70 -9.60 8.27 6.69
N LYS A 71 -10.92 8.15 6.87
CA LYS A 71 -11.64 6.89 6.64
C LYS A 71 -11.63 6.49 5.17
N ASN A 72 -11.86 7.44 4.27
CA ASN A 72 -11.81 7.18 2.83
C ASN A 72 -10.38 6.86 2.40
N LEU A 73 -9.39 7.57 2.93
CA LEU A 73 -7.99 7.34 2.63
C LEU A 73 -7.54 5.94 3.08
N SER A 74 -7.95 5.49 4.27
CA SER A 74 -7.67 4.12 4.70
C SER A 74 -8.38 3.09 3.82
N GLY A 75 -9.64 3.32 3.45
CA GLY A 75 -10.39 2.42 2.56
C GLY A 75 -9.68 2.25 1.22
N ASN A 76 -9.35 3.35 0.56
CA ASN A 76 -8.63 3.34 -0.71
C ASN A 76 -7.28 2.61 -0.61
N PHE A 77 -6.55 2.76 0.50
CA PHE A 77 -5.30 2.03 0.72
C PHE A 77 -5.50 0.52 0.79
N TYR A 78 -6.51 0.07 1.55
CA TYR A 78 -6.81 -1.36 1.64
C TYR A 78 -7.20 -1.92 0.27
N ASP A 79 -8.02 -1.19 -0.48
CA ASP A 79 -8.43 -1.59 -1.83
C ASP A 79 -7.21 -1.72 -2.77
N SER A 80 -6.29 -0.74 -2.74
CA SER A 80 -5.05 -0.80 -3.53
C SER A 80 -4.12 -1.94 -3.13
N ILE A 81 -3.99 -2.25 -1.84
CA ILE A 81 -3.20 -3.41 -1.39
C ILE A 81 -3.84 -4.72 -1.86
N VAL A 82 -5.16 -4.85 -1.79
CA VAL A 82 -5.88 -6.04 -2.29
C VAL A 82 -5.62 -6.22 -3.79
N GLU A 83 -5.69 -5.15 -4.58
CA GLU A 83 -5.40 -5.18 -6.02
C GLU A 83 -3.95 -5.64 -6.30
N LEU A 84 -2.97 -5.15 -5.54
CA LEU A 84 -1.57 -5.58 -5.67
C LEU A 84 -1.37 -7.05 -5.30
N ILE A 85 -2.07 -7.54 -4.27
CA ILE A 85 -2.04 -8.96 -3.87
C ILE A 85 -2.68 -9.85 -4.96
N GLU A 86 -3.82 -9.44 -5.52
CA GLU A 86 -4.45 -10.16 -6.62
C GLU A 86 -3.54 -10.24 -7.85
N ARG A 87 -2.87 -9.13 -8.19
CA ARG A 87 -1.84 -9.10 -9.25
C ARG A 87 -0.70 -10.07 -8.95
N LEU A 88 -0.14 -10.06 -7.73
CA LEU A 88 0.93 -10.97 -7.34
C LEU A 88 0.49 -12.44 -7.46
N ASN A 89 -0.71 -12.78 -6.97
CA ASN A 89 -1.26 -14.13 -7.04
C ASN A 89 -1.51 -14.60 -8.48
N SER A 90 -1.89 -13.69 -9.38
CA SER A 90 -2.08 -14.01 -10.80
C SER A 90 -0.80 -14.44 -11.51
N LEU A 91 0.37 -14.04 -10.99
CA LEU A 91 1.69 -14.45 -11.50
C LEU A 91 2.14 -15.81 -10.96
N SER A 92 1.45 -16.36 -9.96
CA SER A 92 1.80 -17.64 -9.33
C SER A 92 1.15 -18.85 -10.01
N TYR A 93 0.35 -18.64 -11.06
CA TYR A 93 -0.43 -19.68 -11.76
C TYR A 93 -0.04 -19.83 -13.23
#